data_AF-A0A2D4T6I7-F1
#
_entry.id   AF-A0A2D4T6I7-F1
#
_cell.length_a   1.000
_cell.length_b   1.000
_cell.length_c   1.000
_cell.angle_alpha   90.00
_cell.angle_beta   90.00
_cell.angle_gamma   90.00
#
_symmetry.space_group_name_H-M   'P 1'
#
loop_
_entity.id
_entity.type
_entity.pdbx_description
1 polymer ?
#
loop_
_entity_poly.entity_id
_entity_poly.type
_entity_poly.pdbx_seq_one_letter_code
_entity_poly.pdbx_strand_id
1 'polypeptide(L)'
;MSQSVLLLDGGLGQELIRRSPSAAHHHWSLQVMLEQPNLVADVHRDFCEAGASIACLNTYAITHARLARGTNLPSLAELLNLARELAQQGADSSGHSNTAMIASLPPLVASYRPDTQLPLKQAVAEYQELIDLQKGAV
;
A
#
# COMPACT_ATOMS: atom_id res chain seq x y z
N MET A 1 -18.48 -10.56 -21.13
CA MET A 1 -19.33 -10.72 -19.94
C MET A 1 -18.70 -9.90 -18.83
N SER A 2 -19.44 -9.00 -18.17
CA SER A 2 -18.94 -8.37 -16.95
C SER A 2 -18.82 -9.45 -15.87
N GLN A 3 -17.68 -9.51 -15.17
CA GLN A 3 -17.54 -10.36 -13.99
C GLN A 3 -18.59 -9.91 -12.96
N SER A 4 -19.42 -10.83 -12.47
CA SER A 4 -20.44 -10.53 -11.45
C SER A 4 -19.85 -10.38 -10.05
N VAL A 5 -18.62 -10.83 -9.84
CA VAL A 5 -17.87 -10.75 -8.58
C VAL A 5 -16.43 -10.35 -8.90
N LEU A 6 -15.93 -9.34 -8.18
CA LEU A 6 -14.52 -8.95 -8.19
C LEU A 6 -13.87 -9.46 -6.90
N LEU A 7 -12.67 -10.02 -7.03
CA LEU A 7 -11.90 -10.53 -5.89
C LEU A 7 -10.80 -9.53 -5.57
N LEU A 8 -10.82 -8.99 -4.35
CA LEU A 8 -9.70 -8.23 -3.82
C LEU A 8 -8.59 -9.17 -3.38
N ASP A 9 -7.38 -8.63 -3.30
CA ASP A 9 -6.27 -9.29 -2.64
C ASP A 9 -6.49 -9.46 -1.13
N GLY A 10 -5.53 -10.13 -0.48
CA GLY A 10 -5.60 -10.45 0.93
C GLY A 10 -4.69 -9.58 1.81
N GLY A 11 -4.35 -10.12 2.97
CA GLY A 11 -3.48 -9.44 3.93
C GLY A 11 -2.02 -9.38 3.46
N LEU A 12 -1.71 -8.47 2.53
CA LEU A 12 -0.33 -8.20 2.07
C LEU A 12 0.64 -8.11 3.23
N GLY A 13 0.22 -7.41 4.28
CA GLY A 13 1.11 -7.23 5.39
C GLY A 13 1.39 -8.44 6.28
N GLN A 14 0.41 -9.33 6.43
CA GLN A 14 0.64 -10.58 7.15
C GLN A 14 1.58 -11.49 6.36
N GLU A 15 1.46 -11.49 5.03
CA GLU A 15 2.36 -12.23 4.16
C GLU A 15 3.81 -11.69 4.22
N LEU A 16 3.99 -10.37 4.24
CA LEU A 16 5.32 -9.78 4.40
C LEU A 16 5.93 -10.10 5.77
N ILE A 17 5.16 -10.08 6.87
CA ILE A 17 5.65 -10.51 8.20
C ILE A 17 6.10 -11.97 8.16
N ARG A 18 5.35 -12.84 7.48
CA ARG A 18 5.64 -14.27 7.40
C ARG A 18 6.90 -14.58 6.58
N ARG A 19 7.20 -13.76 5.57
CA ARG A 19 8.27 -14.02 4.59
C ARG A 19 9.55 -13.23 4.88
N SER A 20 9.44 -12.05 5.50
CA SER A 20 10.60 -11.24 5.85
C SER A 20 11.32 -11.80 7.08
N PRO A 21 12.66 -11.92 7.07
CA PRO A 21 13.43 -12.30 8.25
C PRO A 21 13.54 -11.17 9.29
N SER A 22 13.12 -9.95 8.96
CA SER A 22 13.23 -8.77 9.83
C SER A 22 12.16 -8.78 10.93
N ALA A 23 12.53 -8.31 12.12
CA ALA A 23 11.59 -8.13 13.22
C ALA A 23 10.50 -7.10 12.86
N ALA A 24 9.25 -7.39 13.20
CA ALA A 24 8.14 -6.48 12.94
C ALA A 24 8.27 -5.20 13.80
N HIS A 25 8.33 -4.04 13.13
CA HIS A 25 8.34 -2.71 13.71
C HIS A 25 7.07 -1.91 13.34
N HIS A 26 6.84 -0.72 13.91
CA HIS A 26 5.61 0.04 13.66
C HIS A 26 5.40 0.48 12.20
N HIS A 27 6.45 0.45 11.38
CA HIS A 27 6.43 0.68 9.92
C HIS A 27 6.81 -0.55 9.12
N TRP A 28 6.58 -1.76 9.66
CA TRP A 28 7.14 -2.98 9.09
C TRP A 28 6.80 -3.15 7.59
N SER A 29 5.60 -2.78 7.13
CA SER A 29 5.23 -2.89 5.70
C SER A 29 6.00 -1.92 4.80
N LEU A 30 6.24 -0.70 5.27
CA LEU A 30 7.01 0.34 4.57
C LEU A 30 8.50 -0.01 4.58
N GLN A 31 9.01 -0.50 5.70
CA GLN A 31 10.42 -0.90 5.82
C GLN A 31 10.73 -2.07 4.91
N VAL A 32 9.90 -3.10 4.89
CA VAL A 32 10.04 -4.24 3.97
C VAL A 32 9.97 -3.77 2.51
N MET A 33 9.11 -2.80 2.19
CA MET A 33 9.04 -2.23 0.84
C MET A 33 10.33 -1.54 0.41
N LEU A 34 11.00 -0.84 1.32
CA LEU A 34 12.26 -0.14 1.03
C LEU A 34 13.47 -1.08 0.99
N GLU A 35 13.54 -2.04 1.90
CA GLU A 35 14.70 -2.92 2.06
C GLU A 35 14.62 -4.18 1.21
N GLN A 36 13.41 -4.68 0.97
CA GLN A 36 13.12 -5.94 0.27
C GLN A 36 11.96 -5.76 -0.74
N PRO A 37 12.07 -4.82 -1.71
CA PRO A 37 10.99 -4.50 -2.65
C PRO A 37 10.48 -5.71 -3.43
N ASN A 38 11.37 -6.63 -3.80
CA ASN A 38 11.01 -7.87 -4.49
C ASN A 38 10.00 -8.72 -3.70
N LEU A 39 10.09 -8.72 -2.36
CA LEU A 39 9.16 -9.45 -1.50
C LEU A 39 7.73 -8.90 -1.64
N VAL A 40 7.59 -7.58 -1.80
CA VAL A 40 6.29 -6.92 -2.00
C VAL A 40 5.72 -7.27 -3.36
N ALA A 41 6.54 -7.21 -4.42
CA ALA A 41 6.12 -7.61 -5.76
C ALA A 41 5.72 -9.11 -5.80
N ASP A 42 6.46 -9.97 -5.11
CA ASP A 42 6.15 -11.40 -5.00
C ASP A 42 4.80 -11.65 -4.32
N VAL A 43 4.49 -10.92 -3.23
CA VAL A 43 3.20 -11.05 -2.55
C VAL A 43 2.05 -10.58 -3.45
N HIS A 44 2.24 -9.49 -4.22
CA HIS A 44 1.24 -9.06 -5.21
C HIS A 44 1.04 -10.09 -6.31
N ARG A 45 2.12 -10.68 -6.83
CA ARG A 45 2.05 -11.77 -7.83
C ARG A 45 1.24 -12.93 -7.28
N ASP A 46 1.55 -13.40 -6.08
CA ASP A 46 0.88 -14.56 -5.48
C ASP A 46 -0.63 -14.32 -5.28
N PHE A 47 -1.06 -13.10 -4.92
CA PHE A 47 -2.49 -12.78 -4.86
C PHE A 47 -3.15 -12.75 -6.23
N CYS A 48 -2.46 -12.24 -7.26
CA CYS A 48 -2.96 -12.26 -8.63
C CYS A 48 -3.09 -13.71 -9.15
N GLU A 49 -2.09 -14.56 -8.89
CA GLU A 49 -2.13 -16.00 -9.22
C GLU A 49 -3.24 -16.75 -8.47
N ALA A 50 -3.57 -16.32 -7.25
CA ALA A 50 -4.71 -16.83 -6.48
C ALA A 50 -6.08 -16.35 -7.01
N GLY A 51 -6.11 -15.46 -8.01
CA GLY A 51 -7.32 -14.99 -8.69
C GLY A 51 -7.81 -13.60 -8.25
N ALA A 52 -7.01 -12.83 -7.50
CA ALA A 52 -7.35 -11.44 -7.22
C ALA A 52 -7.42 -10.62 -8.52
N SER A 53 -8.53 -9.94 -8.73
CA SER A 53 -8.71 -8.99 -9.84
C SER A 53 -8.50 -7.54 -9.42
N ILE A 54 -8.29 -7.29 -8.12
CA ILE A 54 -7.96 -5.99 -7.55
C ILE A 54 -6.79 -6.15 -6.57
N ALA A 55 -5.71 -5.40 -6.77
CA ALA A 55 -4.57 -5.31 -5.86
C ALA A 55 -4.57 -3.99 -5.09
N CYS A 56 -4.56 -4.06 -3.76
CA CYS A 56 -4.42 -2.90 -2.91
C CYS A 56 -2.94 -2.57 -2.70
N LEU A 57 -2.52 -1.39 -3.12
CA LEU A 57 -1.14 -0.93 -2.98
C LEU A 57 -0.70 -0.95 -1.51
N ASN A 58 0.59 -1.17 -1.25
CA ASN A 58 1.18 -1.11 0.10
C ASN A 58 1.31 0.34 0.64
N THR A 59 0.22 1.12 0.57
CA THR A 59 0.19 2.56 0.87
C THR A 59 -0.47 2.90 2.20
N TYR A 60 -0.96 1.90 2.95
CA TYR A 60 -1.66 2.11 4.23
C TYR A 60 -0.82 2.87 5.29
N ALA A 61 0.50 2.69 5.30
CA ALA A 61 1.39 3.35 6.24
C ALA A 61 2.00 4.67 5.71
N ILE A 62 1.67 5.06 4.47
CA ILE A 62 2.31 6.18 3.75
C ILE A 62 1.47 7.45 3.95
N THR A 63 1.57 8.02 5.14
CA THR A 63 0.89 9.26 5.57
C THR A 63 1.85 10.13 6.36
N HIS A 64 1.73 11.46 6.30
CA HIS A 64 2.64 12.38 7.00
C HIS A 64 2.88 12.02 8.48
N ALA A 65 1.81 11.83 9.26
CA ALA A 65 1.93 11.55 10.69
C ALA A 65 2.59 10.19 11.02
N ARG A 66 2.51 9.21 10.11
CA ARG A 66 3.24 7.94 10.25
C ARG A 66 4.69 8.12 9.83
N LEU A 67 4.94 8.67 8.65
CA LEU A 67 6.30 8.90 8.13
C LEU A 67 7.16 9.76 9.07
N ALA A 68 6.56 10.72 9.79
CA ALA A 68 7.23 11.54 10.79
C ALA A 68 7.86 10.74 11.95
N ARG A 69 7.51 9.46 12.15
CA ARG A 69 8.12 8.56 13.15
C ARG A 69 9.39 7.88 12.65
N GLY A 70 9.66 7.92 11.34
CA GLY A 70 10.87 7.40 10.74
C GLY A 70 11.94 8.49 10.55
N THR A 71 13.15 8.06 10.24
CA THR A 71 14.28 8.95 9.95
C THR A 71 14.77 8.70 8.53
N ASN A 72 15.06 9.76 7.77
CA ASN A 72 15.65 9.69 6.43
C ASN A 72 14.81 8.86 5.43
N LEU A 73 13.49 8.96 5.51
CA LEU A 73 12.58 8.32 4.57
C LEU A 73 12.46 9.14 3.27
N PRO A 74 12.24 8.49 2.11
CA PRO A 74 11.88 9.18 0.88
C PRO A 74 10.59 10.02 1.05
N SER A 75 10.36 10.91 0.09
CA SER A 75 9.15 11.73 0.07
C SER A 75 7.88 10.89 -0.06
N LEU A 76 6.75 11.47 0.36
CA LEU A 76 5.43 10.85 0.24
C LEU A 76 5.17 10.35 -1.19
N ALA A 77 5.45 11.19 -2.20
CA ALA A 77 5.25 10.87 -3.60
C ALA A 77 6.13 9.72 -4.08
N GLU A 78 7.41 9.69 -3.70
CA GLU A 78 8.33 8.59 -4.06
C GLU A 78 7.86 7.26 -3.48
N LEU A 79 7.41 7.26 -2.22
CA LEU A 79 6.91 6.06 -1.56
C LEU A 79 5.62 5.52 -2.20
N LEU A 80 4.69 6.42 -2.54
CA LEU A 80 3.44 6.05 -3.24
C LEU A 80 3.74 5.49 -4.64
N ASN A 81 4.67 6.10 -5.37
CA ASN A 81 5.09 5.61 -6.69
C ASN A 81 5.76 4.23 -6.61
N LEU A 82 6.64 4.03 -5.63
CA LEU A 82 7.29 2.73 -5.40
C LEU A 82 6.25 1.64 -5.10
N ALA A 83 5.27 1.92 -4.23
CA ALA A 83 4.22 0.95 -3.90
C ALA A 83 3.43 0.52 -5.15
N ARG A 84 3.13 1.46 -6.06
CA ARG A 84 2.49 1.19 -7.34
C ARG A 84 3.37 0.35 -8.26
N GLU A 85 4.63 0.72 -8.44
CA GLU A 85 5.57 0.00 -9.32
C GLU A 85 5.70 -1.46 -8.91
N LEU A 86 5.77 -1.74 -7.61
CA LEU A 86 5.88 -3.10 -7.09
C LEU A 86 4.58 -3.90 -7.29
N ALA A 87 3.42 -3.27 -7.14
CA ALA A 87 2.15 -3.92 -7.44
C ALA A 87 2.01 -4.24 -8.93
N GLN A 88 2.42 -3.33 -9.82
CA GLN A 88 2.46 -3.56 -11.27
C GLN A 88 3.41 -4.68 -11.63
N GLN A 89 4.62 -4.67 -11.08
CA GLN A 89 5.60 -5.73 -11.31
C GLN A 89 5.04 -7.11 -10.89
N GLY A 90 4.38 -7.19 -9.74
CA GLY A 90 3.75 -8.42 -9.27
C GLY A 90 2.62 -8.90 -10.18
N ALA A 91 1.71 -7.99 -10.55
CA ALA A 91 0.60 -8.29 -11.45
C ALA A 91 1.09 -8.75 -12.84
N ASP A 92 2.03 -8.03 -13.45
CA ASP A 92 2.61 -8.39 -14.75
C ASP A 92 3.28 -9.76 -14.71
N SER A 93 3.98 -10.07 -13.61
CA SER A 93 4.66 -11.36 -13.41
C SER A 93 3.71 -12.54 -13.20
N SER A 94 2.44 -12.28 -12.82
CA SER A 94 1.45 -13.33 -12.57
C SER A 94 0.82 -13.90 -13.86
N GLY A 95 1.07 -13.27 -15.01
CA GLY A 95 0.40 -13.59 -16.26
C GLY A 95 -1.08 -13.17 -16.33
N HIS A 96 -1.61 -12.50 -15.30
CA HIS A 96 -2.97 -11.95 -15.26
C HIS A 96 -2.94 -10.46 -15.65
N SER A 97 -3.26 -10.16 -16.91
CA SER A 97 -3.11 -8.83 -17.50
C SER A 97 -4.23 -7.83 -17.17
N ASN A 98 -5.13 -8.14 -16.22
CA ASN A 98 -6.31 -7.30 -15.94
C ASN A 98 -6.58 -7.09 -14.44
N THR A 99 -5.53 -7.07 -13.62
CA THR A 99 -5.63 -6.72 -12.20
C THR A 99 -5.72 -5.20 -12.07
N ALA A 100 -6.84 -4.70 -11.55
CA ALA A 100 -6.99 -3.29 -11.21
C ALA A 100 -6.19 -2.95 -9.95
N MET A 101 -5.66 -1.73 -9.86
CA MET A 101 -4.94 -1.27 -8.68
C MET A 101 -5.77 -0.28 -7.90
N ILE A 102 -5.72 -0.36 -6.56
CA ILE A 102 -6.38 0.59 -5.69
C ILE A 102 -5.43 1.07 -4.59
N ALA A 103 -5.50 2.36 -4.29
CA ALA A 103 -4.78 2.95 -3.18
C ALA A 103 -5.58 2.89 -1.88
N SER A 104 -4.89 2.73 -0.75
CA SER A 104 -5.50 2.95 0.56
C SER A 104 -5.66 4.45 0.86
N LEU A 105 -6.80 4.84 1.42
CA LEU A 105 -6.98 6.11 2.14
C LEU A 105 -7.15 5.80 3.63
N PRO A 106 -6.03 5.61 4.36
CA PRO A 106 -6.05 5.10 5.73
C PRO A 106 -6.38 6.19 6.75
N PRO A 107 -6.71 5.84 8.00
CA PRO A 107 -6.62 6.78 9.12
C PRO A 107 -5.23 7.41 9.18
N LEU A 108 -5.17 8.74 9.05
CA LEU A 108 -3.92 9.51 8.86
C LEU A 108 -2.90 9.33 9.98
N VAL A 109 -3.34 9.13 11.23
CA VAL A 109 -2.44 9.08 12.41
C VAL A 109 -2.33 7.68 13.00
N ALA A 110 -3.45 7.08 13.42
CA ALA A 110 -3.48 5.75 14.00
C ALA A 110 -4.83 5.05 13.77
N SER A 111 -4.77 3.73 13.66
CA SER A 111 -5.94 2.88 13.44
C SER A 111 -6.66 2.62 14.77
N TYR A 112 -8.00 2.64 14.77
CA TYR A 112 -8.84 2.41 15.96
C TYR A 112 -8.57 3.36 17.14
N ARG A 113 -8.03 4.56 16.88
CA ARG A 113 -7.73 5.59 17.89
C ARG A 113 -8.43 6.90 17.57
N PRO A 114 -9.71 7.06 17.96
CA PRO A 114 -10.48 8.27 17.68
C PRO A 114 -9.90 9.50 18.40
N ASP A 115 -9.11 9.29 19.45
CA ASP A 115 -8.38 10.30 20.20
C ASP A 115 -7.18 10.91 19.46
N THR A 116 -6.78 10.34 18.32
CA THR A 116 -5.62 10.81 17.52
C THR A 116 -6.03 11.57 16.26
N GLN A 117 -7.28 12.02 16.17
CA GLN A 117 -7.77 12.72 15.00
C GLN A 117 -7.07 14.06 14.78
N LEU A 118 -6.76 14.36 13.51
CA LEU A 118 -6.29 15.68 13.12
C LEU A 118 -7.47 16.66 13.07
N PRO A 119 -7.21 17.98 13.23
CA PRO A 119 -8.19 19.00 12.93
C PRO A 119 -8.78 18.81 11.53
N LEU A 120 -10.11 18.95 11.37
CA LEU A 120 -10.82 18.65 10.12
C LEU A 120 -10.17 19.28 8.87
N LYS A 121 -9.79 20.55 8.94
CA LYS A 121 -9.14 21.25 7.81
C LYS A 121 -7.82 20.59 7.41
N GLN A 122 -7.02 20.15 8.39
CA GLN A 122 -5.77 19.45 8.14
C GLN A 122 -6.04 18.06 7.56
N ALA A 123 -6.99 17.31 8.13
CA ALA A 123 -7.35 15.99 7.62
C ALA A 123 -7.81 16.04 6.16
N VAL A 124 -8.66 17.02 5.80
CA VAL A 124 -9.12 17.22 4.41
C VAL A 124 -7.94 17.54 3.49
N ALA A 125 -7.04 18.43 3.90
CA ALA A 125 -5.87 18.77 3.09
C ALA A 125 -4.95 17.57 2.85
N GLU A 126 -4.67 16.76 3.89
CA GLU A 126 -3.82 15.57 3.76
C GLU A 126 -4.47 14.48 2.90
N TYR A 127 -5.79 14.23 3.03
CA TYR A 127 -6.47 13.30 2.12
C TYR A 127 -6.49 13.80 0.67
N GLN A 128 -6.67 15.11 0.45
CA GLN A 128 -6.64 15.70 -0.88
C GLN A 128 -5.27 15.50 -1.53
N GLU A 129 -4.17 15.70 -0.78
CA GLU A 129 -2.82 15.44 -1.26
C GLU A 129 -2.63 13.96 -1.63
N LEU A 130 -3.04 13.01 -0.78
CA LEU A 130 -2.96 11.58 -1.07
C LEU A 130 -3.75 11.19 -2.33
N ILE A 131 -4.92 11.79 -2.54
CA ILE A 131 -5.74 11.58 -3.74
C ILE A 131 -5.04 12.17 -4.96
N ASP A 132 -4.57 13.41 -4.88
CA ASP A 132 -3.94 14.09 -6.02
C ASP A 132 -2.66 13.40 -6.49
N LEU A 133 -1.88 12.83 -5.56
CA LEU A 133 -0.69 12.06 -5.87
C LEU A 133 -0.99 10.70 -6.53
N GLN A 134 -2.21 10.17 -6.39
CA GLN A 134 -2.55 8.80 -6.83
C GLN A 134 -3.60 8.76 -7.96
N LYS A 135 -4.46 9.76 -8.12
CA LYS A 135 -5.62 9.74 -9.05
C LYS A 135 -5.32 9.49 -10.53
N GLY A 136 -4.08 9.73 -10.98
CA GLY A 136 -3.64 9.48 -12.36
C GLY A 136 -2.79 8.22 -12.51
N ALA A 137 -2.62 7.48 -11.41
CA ALA A 137 -1.67 6.39 -11.26
C ALA A 137 -2.34 5.07 -10.85
N VAL A 138 -3.60 5.12 -10.40
CA VAL A 138 -4.50 3.98 -10.17
C VAL A 138 -5.76 4.12 -11.01
#